data_AF-A0A935APJ3-F1
#
_entry.id   AF-A0A935APJ3-F1
#
_cell.length_a   1.000
_cell.length_b   1.000
_cell.length_c   1.000
_cell.angle_alpha   90.00
_cell.angle_beta   90.00
_cell.angle_gamma   90.00
#
_symmetry.space_group_name_H-M   'P 1'
#
loop_
_entity.id
_entity.type
_entity.pdbx_description
1 polymer ?
#
loop_
_entity_poly.entity_id
_entity_poly.type
_entity_poly.pdbx_seq_one_letter_code
_entity_poly.pdbx_strand_id
1 'polypeptide(L)'
;MISKARIKDIKALHLSKYRQIYNKFIAEGDKLCIELLKKRKYSIEQVFITNGNLERYLPFIEHENVVIISPKEMEQISYLKTPSDIFLLCDKKEEIINDRVKDKVSAI
;
A
#
# COMPACT_ATOMS: atom_id res chain seq x y z
N MET A 1 8.76 11.52 -8.43
CA MET A 1 9.25 12.33 -7.29
C MET A 1 8.10 12.63 -6.34
N ILE A 2 8.26 12.39 -5.04
CA ILE A 2 7.25 12.68 -4.01
C ILE A 2 7.37 14.13 -3.55
N SER A 3 6.25 14.84 -3.38
CA SER A 3 6.27 16.21 -2.84
C SER A 3 6.66 16.22 -1.36
N LYS A 4 7.31 17.30 -0.90
CA LYS A 4 7.67 17.48 0.52
C LYS A 4 6.47 17.43 1.46
N ALA A 5 5.33 17.99 1.04
CA ALA A 5 4.08 17.94 1.79
C ALA A 5 3.61 16.48 1.95
N ARG A 6 3.61 15.70 0.87
CA ARG A 6 3.21 14.30 0.90
C ARG A 6 4.14 13.44 1.76
N ILE A 7 5.46 13.68 1.72
CA ILE A 7 6.41 13.02 2.63
C ILE A 7 6.07 13.30 4.09
N LYS A 8 5.75 14.56 4.43
CA LYS A 8 5.36 14.95 5.80
C LYS A 8 4.08 14.23 6.24
N ASP A 9 3.09 14.14 5.36
CA ASP A 9 1.83 13.47 5.66
C ASP A 9 2.03 11.96 5.90
N ILE A 10 2.83 11.31 5.05
CA ILE A 10 3.17 9.88 5.22
C ILE A 10 3.94 9.67 6.52
N LYS A 11 4.95 10.48 6.82
CA LYS A 11 5.72 10.41 8.08
C LYS A 11 4.84 10.60 9.32
N ALA A 12 3.80 11.42 9.24
CA ALA A 12 2.87 11.57 10.37
C ALA A 12 2.25 10.22 10.76
N LEU A 13 1.99 9.32 9.80
CA LEU A 13 1.42 7.99 10.04
C LEU A 13 2.36 7.04 10.80
N HIS A 14 3.63 7.39 11.02
CA HIS A 14 4.50 6.66 11.94
C HIS A 14 3.99 6.74 13.39
N LEU A 15 3.26 7.81 13.74
CA LEU A 15 2.63 7.96 15.06
C LEU A 15 1.20 7.37 15.07
N SER A 16 0.88 6.60 16.11
CA SER A 16 -0.42 5.92 16.27
C SER A 16 -1.61 6.88 16.20
N LYS A 17 -1.48 8.08 16.79
CA LYS A 17 -2.47 9.16 16.74
C LYS A 17 -2.93 9.44 15.31
N TYR A 18 -2.00 9.62 14.37
CA TYR A 18 -2.36 9.97 12.99
C TYR A 18 -2.91 8.78 12.20
N ARG A 19 -2.50 7.54 12.53
CA ARG A 19 -3.14 6.34 11.97
C ARG A 19 -4.60 6.18 12.40
N GLN A 20 -4.96 6.67 13.58
CA GLN A 20 -6.34 6.66 14.06
C GLN A 20 -7.15 7.77 13.39
N ILE A 21 -6.62 9.01 13.40
CA ILE A 21 -7.28 10.19 12.81
C ILE A 21 -7.56 9.99 11.33
N TYR A 22 -6.55 9.57 10.56
CA TYR A 22 -6.69 9.42 9.11
C TYR A 22 -7.28 8.08 8.68
N ASN A 23 -7.47 7.16 9.63
CA ASN A 23 -7.88 5.79 9.36
C ASN A 23 -7.02 5.10 8.29
N LYS A 24 -5.72 5.34 8.33
CA LYS A 24 -4.71 4.81 7.40
C LYS A 24 -3.63 4.05 8.13
N PHE A 25 -2.96 3.17 7.42
CA PHE A 25 -1.76 2.52 7.89
C PHE A 25 -0.73 2.38 6.77
N ILE A 26 0.50 2.17 7.19
CA ILE A 26 1.62 1.91 6.32
C ILE A 26 1.92 0.42 6.40
N ALA A 27 2.19 -0.22 5.27
CA ALA A 27 2.83 -1.52 5.23
C ALA A 27 4.19 -1.41 4.54
N GLU A 28 5.22 -1.95 5.19
CA GLU A 28 6.59 -2.00 4.69
C GLU A 28 7.11 -3.43 4.80
N GLY A 29 8.05 -3.79 3.93
CA GLY A 29 8.62 -5.14 3.87
C GLY A 29 8.02 -5.98 2.76
N ASP A 30 8.89 -6.55 1.93
CA ASP A 30 8.51 -7.32 0.73
C ASP A 30 7.39 -8.32 0.97
N LYS A 31 7.57 -9.19 1.97
CA LYS A 31 6.62 -10.28 2.25
C LYS A 31 5.24 -9.75 2.60
N LEU A 32 5.17 -8.74 3.49
CA LEU A 32 3.91 -8.16 3.94
C LEU A 32 3.22 -7.43 2.80
N CYS A 33 3.94 -6.60 2.05
CA CYS A 33 3.39 -5.83 0.94
C CYS A 33 2.82 -6.75 -0.16
N ILE A 34 3.57 -7.80 -0.53
CA ILE A 34 3.10 -8.81 -1.50
C ILE A 34 1.86 -9.54 -0.99
N GLU A 35 1.82 -9.89 0.29
CA GLU A 35 0.65 -10.56 0.88
C GLU A 35 -0.60 -9.67 0.83
N LEU A 36 -0.46 -8.38 1.14
CA LEU A 36 -1.58 -7.44 1.11
C LEU A 36 -2.09 -7.20 -0.32
N LEU A 37 -1.18 -7.03 -1.28
CA LEU A 37 -1.51 -6.92 -2.70
C LEU A 37 -2.26 -8.15 -3.21
N LYS A 38 -1.83 -9.36 -2.81
CA LYS A 38 -2.50 -10.62 -3.19
C LYS A 38 -3.86 -10.82 -2.54
N LYS A 39 -3.97 -10.52 -1.24
CA LYS A 39 -5.20 -10.77 -0.47
C LYS A 39 -6.30 -9.76 -0.76
N ARG A 40 -5.94 -8.54 -1.19
CA ARG A 40 -6.88 -7.46 -1.53
C ARG A 40 -7.92 -7.18 -0.44
N LYS A 41 -7.53 -7.37 0.83
CA LYS A 41 -8.44 -7.16 1.98
C LYS A 41 -8.61 -5.67 2.31
N TYR A 42 -7.64 -4.85 1.94
CA TYR A 42 -7.60 -3.42 2.23
C TYR A 42 -7.47 -2.65 0.93
N SER A 43 -8.13 -1.49 0.88
CA SER A 43 -7.90 -0.50 -0.17
C SER A 43 -6.47 0.03 -0.06
N ILE A 44 -5.72 -0.03 -1.16
CA ILE A 44 -4.36 0.48 -1.28
C ILE A 44 -4.44 1.84 -2.00
N GLU A 45 -4.22 2.92 -1.27
CA GLU A 45 -4.22 4.28 -1.82
C GLU A 45 -3.04 4.49 -2.77
N GLN A 46 -1.86 3.98 -2.40
CA GLN A 46 -0.65 4.17 -3.18
C GLN A 46 0.39 3.09 -2.91
N VAL A 47 1.03 2.62 -3.97
CA VAL A 47 2.18 1.71 -3.95
C VAL A 47 3.41 2.52 -4.33
N PHE A 48 4.41 2.56 -3.47
CA PHE A 48 5.70 3.18 -3.77
C PHE A 48 6.73 2.07 -4.00
N ILE A 49 7.45 2.15 -5.13
CA ILE A 49 8.49 1.19 -5.49
C ILE A 49 9.79 1.91 -5.81
N THR A 50 10.89 1.42 -5.26
CA THR A 50 12.23 1.92 -5.60
C THR A 50 12.55 1.63 -7.07
N ASN A 51 13.10 2.61 -7.79
CA ASN A 51 13.49 2.50 -9.18
C ASN A 51 14.33 1.23 -9.46
N GLY A 52 14.01 0.53 -10.56
CA GLY A 52 14.65 -0.73 -10.94
C GLY A 52 13.99 -1.99 -10.37
N ASN A 53 13.06 -1.86 -9.42
CA ASN A 53 12.40 -3.01 -8.79
C ASN A 53 10.95 -3.26 -9.26
N LEU A 54 10.42 -2.44 -10.18
CA LEU A 54 9.02 -2.54 -10.62
C LEU A 54 8.66 -3.96 -11.12
N GLU A 55 9.48 -4.53 -12.00
CA GLU A 55 9.27 -5.87 -12.58
C GLU A 55 9.10 -6.97 -11.53
N ARG A 56 9.75 -6.83 -10.36
CA ARG A 56 9.65 -7.76 -9.25
C ARG A 56 8.25 -7.78 -8.63
N TYR A 57 7.55 -6.66 -8.65
CA TYR A 57 6.24 -6.49 -7.99
C TYR A 57 5.06 -6.42 -8.95
N LEU A 58 5.29 -6.18 -10.25
CA LEU A 58 4.26 -6.17 -11.28
C LEU A 58 3.30 -7.37 -11.22
N PRO A 59 3.74 -8.63 -10.98
CA PRO A 59 2.83 -9.77 -10.89
C PRO A 59 1.80 -9.71 -9.75
N PHE A 60 1.96 -8.80 -8.78
CA PHE A 60 1.06 -8.63 -7.65
C PHE A 60 0.22 -7.34 -7.74
N ILE A 61 0.55 -6.46 -8.69
CA ILE A 61 -0.13 -5.19 -8.91
C ILE A 61 -1.14 -5.39 -10.03
N GLU A 62 -2.36 -4.92 -9.82
CA GLU A 62 -3.45 -5.02 -10.82
C GLU A 62 -3.98 -3.66 -11.20
N HIS A 63 -4.41 -2.86 -10.23
CA HIS A 63 -5.04 -1.55 -10.47
C HIS A 63 -4.57 -0.49 -9.49
N GLU A 64 -3.63 -0.83 -8.60
CA GLU A 64 -3.11 0.08 -7.59
C GLU A 64 -2.32 1.22 -8.23
N ASN A 65 -2.42 2.41 -7.64
CA ASN A 65 -1.66 3.58 -8.09
C ASN A 65 -0.19 3.45 -7.69
N VAL A 66 0.67 3.10 -8.65
CA VAL A 66 2.11 2.92 -8.44
C VAL A 66 2.88 4.21 -8.69
N VAL A 67 3.77 4.56 -7.77
CA VAL A 67 4.75 5.64 -7.91
C VAL A 67 6.16 5.08 -7.80
N ILE A 68 6.95 5.25 -8.85
CA ILE A 68 8.37 4.93 -8.83
C ILE A 68 9.14 6.07 -8.16
N ILE A 69 9.96 5.71 -7.18
CA ILE A 69 10.72 6.67 -6.36
C ILE A 69 12.19 6.25 -6.26
N SER A 70 13.04 7.20 -5.90
CA SER A 70 14.45 6.93 -5.61
C SER A 70 14.65 6.28 -4.24
N PRO A 71 15.80 5.64 -3.96
CA PRO A 71 16.10 5.10 -2.63
C PRO A 71 16.09 6.19 -1.55
N LYS A 72 16.56 7.40 -1.90
CA LYS A 72 16.55 8.56 -0.99
C LYS A 72 15.14 8.99 -0.61
N GLU A 73 14.19 8.93 -1.53
CA GLU A 73 12.78 9.23 -1.23
C GLU A 73 12.15 8.11 -0.40
N MET A 74 12.52 6.85 -0.64
CA MET A 74 12.08 5.72 0.16
C MET A 74 12.54 5.84 1.62
N GLU A 75 13.82 6.18 1.84
CA GLU A 75 14.37 6.52 3.16
C GLU A 75 13.60 7.64 3.86
N GLN A 76 13.05 8.59 3.09
CA GLN A 76 12.30 9.70 3.66
C GLN A 76 10.90 9.32 4.13
N ILE A 77 10.31 8.22 3.68
CA ILE A 77 8.95 7.78 4.07
C ILE A 77 8.94 6.53 4.94
N SER A 78 9.97 5.70 4.83
CA SER A 78 10.15 4.46 5.59
C SER A 78 10.31 4.70 7.09
N TYR A 79 9.72 3.83 7.90
CA TYR A 79 10.03 3.72 9.33
C TYR A 79 11.19 2.77 9.60
N LEU A 80 11.49 1.85 8.67
CA LEU A 80 12.59 0.90 8.79
C LEU A 80 13.95 1.59 8.67
N LYS A 81 14.92 1.13 9.47
CA LYS A 81 16.33 1.58 9.40
C LYS A 81 16.95 1.31 8.03
N THR A 82 16.58 0.17 7.44
CA THR A 82 16.95 -0.22 6.08
C THR A 82 15.63 -0.41 5.32
N PRO A 83 15.21 0.58 4.51
CA PRO A 83 13.96 0.51 3.77
C PRO A 83 13.93 -0.68 2.81
N SER A 84 12.75 -1.28 2.63
CA SER A 84 12.52 -2.24 1.56
C SER A 84 12.25 -1.53 0.23
N ASP A 85 12.27 -2.27 -0.88
CA ASP A 85 12.02 -1.69 -2.21
C ASP A 85 10.54 -1.42 -2.52
N ILE A 86 9.64 -1.78 -1.59
CA ILE A 86 8.21 -1.54 -1.69
C ILE A 86 7.64 -1.00 -0.37
N PHE A 87 6.74 -0.03 -0.49
CA PHE A 87 6.01 0.60 0.60
C PHE A 87 4.56 0.84 0.18
N LEU A 88 3.61 0.46 1.03
CA LEU A 88 2.19 0.65 0.77
C LEU A 88 1.59 1.67 1.73
N LEU A 89 0.78 2.57 1.18
CA LEU A 89 -0.16 3.39 1.94
C LEU A 89 -1.56 2.81 1.77
N CYS A 90 -2.14 2.35 2.88
CA CYS A 90 -3.41 1.62 2.88
C CYS A 90 -4.46 2.34 3.73
N ASP A 91 -5.72 2.23 3.32
CA ASP A 91 -6.86 2.59 4.14
C ASP A 91 -7.23 1.44 5.08
N LYS A 92 -7.62 1.77 6.32
CA LYS A 92 -8.10 0.78 7.30
C LYS A 92 -9.55 0.36 7.07
N LYS A 93 -10.30 1.05 6.19
CA LYS A 93 -11.62 0.56 5.79
C LYS A 93 -11.37 -0.74 5.01
N GLU A 94 -11.76 -1.86 5.60
CA GLU A 94 -11.80 -3.11 4.85
C GLU A 94 -12.75 -2.90 3.66
N GLU A 95 -12.33 -3.33 2.47
CA GLU A 95 -13.27 -3.41 1.37
C GLU A 95 -14.35 -4.42 1.78
N ILE A 96 -15.60 -3.97 1.85
CA ILE A 96 -16.72 -4.90 1.98
C ILE A 96 -16.84 -5.58 0.62
N ILE A 97 -16.16 -6.72 0.46
CA ILE A 97 -16.40 -7.62 -0.66
C ILE A 97 -17.82 -8.15 -0.46
N ASN A 98 -18.78 -7.60 -1.21
CA ASN A 98 -20.14 -8.13 -1.25
C ASN A 98 -20.10 -9.49 -1.96
N ASP A 99 -19.89 -10.57 -1.22
CA ASP A 99 -19.96 -11.97 -1.70
C ASP A 99 -21.38 -12.41 -2.15
N ARG A 100 -22.34 -11.48 -2.31
CA ARG A 100 -23.76 -11.78 -2.58
C ARG A 100 -24.15 -11.88 -4.06
N VAL A 101 -23.25 -12.29 -4.96
CA VAL A 101 -23.62 -12.52 -6.38
C VAL A 101 -23.42 -13.96 -6.87
N LYS A 102 -22.97 -14.91 -6.03
CA LYS A 102 -22.80 -16.30 -6.48
C LYS A 102 -23.97 -17.28 -6.26
N ASP A 103 -25.06 -16.89 -5.58
CA ASP A 103 -26.16 -17.82 -5.26
C ASP A 103 -27.47 -17.66 -6.06
N LYS A 104 -27.45 -17.08 -7.28
CA LYS A 104 -28.69 -16.91 -8.08
C LYS A 104 -28.67 -17.34 -9.55
N VAL A 105 -27.83 -18.32 -9.94
CA VAL A 105 -27.89 -18.87 -11.33
C VAL A 105 -27.90 -20.41 -11.41
N SER A 106 -28.34 -21.13 -10.38
CA SER A 106 -28.56 -22.59 -10.50
C SER A 106 -29.96 -23.05 -10.11
N ALA A 107 -30.97 -22.22 -10.38
CA ALA A 107 -32.37 -22.64 -10.28
C ALA A 107 -33.18 -22.07 -11.44
N ILE A 108 -32.91 -22.58 -12.65
CA ILE A 108 -33.90 -22.76 -13.73
C ILE A 108 -33.56 -24.08 -14.40
#